data_AF-A0A6G3MML9-F1
#
_entry.id   AF-A0A6G3MML9-F1
#
_cell.length_a   1.000
_cell.length_b   1.000
_cell.length_c   1.000
_cell.angle_alpha   90.00
_cell.angle_beta   90.00
_cell.angle_gamma   90.00
#
_symmetry.space_group_name_H-M   'P 1'
#
loop_
_entity.id
_entity.type
_entity.pdbx_description
1 polymer ?
#
loop_
_entity_poly.entity_id
_entity_poly.type
_entity_poly.pdbx_seq_one_letter_code
_entity_poly.pdbx_strand_id
1 'polypeptide(L)'
;ILKDIFPDELLRSFVLDVLSVSIYPKNPPRHIYFCFGTGSNGKSVFFSLLGVTFQFLFCTVTSKFLSTNTESTNAPSPMLLSLKGKRLVVNPETNESPYSSSTLKRLCGGDPHVARNLYSANIQSFVIMGRIFLAGN
;
A
#
# COMPACT_ATOMS: atom_id res chain seq x y z
N ILE A 1 7.16 -1.90 22.01
CA ILE A 1 6.30 -1.98 20.79
C ILE A 1 7.02 -2.70 19.65
N LEU A 2 7.94 -2.09 18.90
CA LEU A 2 8.54 -2.77 17.72
C LEU A 2 9.36 -4.02 18.06
N LYS A 3 10.04 -4.05 19.22
CA LYS A 3 10.74 -5.26 19.70
C LYS A 3 9.77 -6.40 20.03
N ASP A 4 8.53 -6.07 20.42
CA ASP A 4 7.51 -7.06 20.77
C ASP A 4 6.81 -7.59 19.50
N ILE A 5 6.58 -6.72 18.52
CA ILE A 5 5.98 -7.08 17.23
C ILE A 5 6.98 -7.85 16.35
N PHE A 6 8.25 -7.45 16.35
CA PHE A 6 9.34 -8.11 15.63
C PHE A 6 10.46 -8.48 16.61
N PRO A 7 10.37 -9.64 17.29
CA PRO A 7 11.38 -10.09 18.26
C PRO A 7 12.74 -10.30 17.61
N ASP A 8 12.76 -10.92 16.43
CA ASP A 8 13.96 -11.10 15.62
C ASP A 8 14.55 -9.74 15.22
N GLU A 9 15.81 -9.54 15.58
CA GLU A 9 16.54 -8.31 15.33
C GLU A 9 16.81 -8.08 13.85
N LEU A 10 17.09 -9.15 13.09
CA LEU A 10 17.36 -9.04 11.66
C LEU A 10 16.09 -8.61 10.91
N LEU A 11 14.97 -9.27 11.17
CA LEU A 11 13.67 -8.87 10.62
C LEU A 11 13.29 -7.44 11.02
N ARG A 12 13.49 -7.08 12.29
CA ARG A 12 13.18 -5.73 12.78
C ARG A 12 14.02 -4.66 12.08
N SER A 13 15.32 -4.90 11.89
CA SER A 13 16.20 -3.99 11.14
C SER A 13 15.75 -3.86 9.69
N PHE A 14 15.46 -4.99 9.03
CA PHE A 14 14.96 -4.99 7.66
C PHE A 14 13.66 -4.18 7.51
N VAL A 15 12.70 -4.37 8.43
CA VAL A 15 11.44 -3.60 8.41
C VAL A 15 11.72 -2.10 8.56
N LEU A 16 12.61 -1.71 9.47
CA LEU A 16 12.99 -0.30 9.65
C LEU A 16 13.67 0.28 8.41
N ASP A 17 14.51 -0.48 7.72
CA ASP A 17 15.15 -0.06 6.47
C ASP A 17 14.12 0.12 5.35
N VAL A 18 13.16 -0.78 5.22
CA VAL A 18 12.06 -0.63 4.25
C VAL A 18 11.25 0.64 4.54
N LEU A 19 10.94 0.89 5.82
CA LEU A 19 10.18 2.07 6.23
C LEU A 19 10.98 3.37 6.01
N SER A 20 12.28 3.37 6.30
CA SER A 20 13.14 4.55 6.10
C SER A 20 13.23 4.93 4.63
N VAL A 21 13.44 3.96 3.75
CA VAL A 21 13.50 4.17 2.30
C VAL A 21 12.12 4.53 1.72
N SER A 22 11.01 4.22 2.41
CA SER A 22 9.65 4.64 2.02
C SER A 22 9.45 6.14 2.06
N ILE A 23 10.17 6.85 2.93
CA ILE A 23 10.07 8.30 3.01
C ILE A 23 10.75 8.95 1.80
N TYR A 24 11.78 8.31 1.25
CA TYR A 24 12.59 8.89 0.19
C TYR A 24 11.92 8.82 -1.20
N PRO A 25 11.67 9.96 -1.88
CA PRO A 25 10.84 9.99 -3.09
C PRO A 25 11.43 9.34 -4.34
N LYS A 26 12.76 9.27 -4.43
CA LYS A 26 13.45 8.89 -5.67
C LYS A 26 13.63 7.38 -5.82
N ASN A 27 13.10 6.58 -4.91
CA ASN A 27 13.15 5.12 -5.01
C ASN A 27 11.77 4.57 -5.40
N PRO A 28 11.54 4.22 -6.68
CA PRO A 28 10.25 3.70 -7.11
C PRO A 28 9.94 2.38 -6.39
N PRO A 29 8.74 2.22 -5.80
CA PRO A 29 8.37 1.02 -5.06
C PRO A 29 8.18 -0.15 -6.02
N ARG A 30 9.20 -1.00 -6.15
CA ARG A 30 9.15 -2.25 -6.94
C ARG A 30 8.87 -3.51 -6.11
N HIS A 31 8.56 -3.33 -4.83
CA HIS A 31 8.39 -4.42 -3.87
C HIS A 31 7.02 -4.36 -3.21
N ILE A 32 6.43 -5.53 -3.02
CA ILE A 32 5.22 -5.76 -2.24
C ILE A 32 5.65 -6.56 -1.01
N TYR A 33 5.29 -6.09 0.17
CA TYR A 33 5.64 -6.72 1.43
C TYR A 33 4.42 -7.46 1.97
N PHE A 34 4.61 -8.73 2.30
CA PHE A 34 3.56 -9.53 2.91
C PHE A 34 3.87 -9.73 4.39
N CYS A 35 2.94 -9.31 5.24
CA CYS A 35 2.98 -9.51 6.68
C CYS A 35 2.05 -10.69 7.04
N PHE A 36 2.60 -11.89 7.15
CA PHE A 36 1.85 -13.11 7.46
C PHE A 36 1.89 -13.47 8.96
N GLY A 37 0.86 -14.19 9.42
CA GLY A 37 0.92 -14.92 10.69
C GLY A 37 -0.45 -15.26 11.25
N THR A 38 -0.51 -16.26 12.12
CA THR A 38 -1.72 -16.59 12.87
C THR A 38 -2.14 -15.39 13.73
N GLY A 39 -3.36 -14.87 13.57
CA GLY A 39 -3.81 -13.58 14.17
C GLY A 39 -3.43 -13.30 15.63
N SER A 40 -3.49 -12.03 16.04
CA SER A 40 -3.03 -11.51 17.35
C SER A 40 -1.52 -11.20 17.49
N ASN A 41 -0.72 -11.36 16.43
CA ASN A 41 0.73 -11.05 16.44
C ASN A 41 1.09 -9.55 16.35
N GLY A 42 0.18 -8.64 16.70
CA GLY A 42 0.46 -7.20 16.63
C GLY A 42 0.48 -6.58 15.23
N LYS A 43 0.06 -7.30 14.17
CA LYS A 43 -0.07 -6.75 12.80
C LYS A 43 -0.95 -5.49 12.75
N SER A 44 -2.13 -5.55 13.35
CA SER A 44 -3.05 -4.40 13.39
C SER A 44 -2.44 -3.23 14.18
N VAL A 45 -1.74 -3.53 15.28
CA VAL A 45 -1.01 -2.52 16.08
C VAL A 45 0.10 -1.87 15.25
N PHE A 46 0.83 -2.67 14.46
CA PHE A 46 1.87 -2.19 13.56
C PHE A 46 1.31 -1.23 12.50
N PHE A 47 0.23 -1.61 11.80
CA PHE A 47 -0.36 -0.71 10.80
C PHE A 47 -0.98 0.55 11.41
N SER A 48 -1.58 0.46 12.60
CA SER A 48 -2.04 1.63 13.34
C SER A 48 -0.87 2.56 13.70
N LEU A 49 0.26 2.01 14.15
CA LEU A 49 1.48 2.77 14.42
C LEU A 49 1.99 3.46 13.15
N LEU A 50 2.02 2.76 12.02
CA LEU A 50 2.42 3.36 10.73
C LEU A 50 1.46 4.46 10.30
N GLY A 51 0.14 4.30 10.49
CA GLY A 51 -0.86 5.32 10.20
C GLY A 51 -0.61 6.62 10.96
N VAL A 52 -0.32 6.53 12.25
CA VAL A 52 0.00 7.70 13.10
C VAL A 52 1.37 8.30 12.75
N THR A 53 2.34 7.47 12.38
CA THR A 53 3.71 7.92 12.09
C THR A 53 3.84 8.60 10.72
N PHE A 54 3.19 8.04 9.69
CA PHE A 54 3.29 8.52 8.31
C PHE A 54 2.16 9.49 7.92
N GLN A 55 1.03 9.48 8.62
CA GLN A 55 -0.09 10.43 8.46
C GLN A 55 -0.48 10.66 6.99
N PHE A 56 -0.20 11.85 6.45
CA PHE A 56 -0.53 12.24 5.08
C PHE A 56 0.17 11.38 4.01
N LEU A 57 1.28 10.72 4.37
CA LEU A 57 2.00 9.77 3.51
C LEU A 57 1.43 8.35 3.58
N PHE A 58 0.47 8.09 4.48
CA PHE A 58 -0.16 6.78 4.66
C PHE A 58 -1.53 6.71 3.99
N CYS A 59 -1.90 5.52 3.52
CA CYS A 59 -3.21 5.20 2.98
C CYS A 59 -3.51 3.70 3.19
N THR A 60 -4.78 3.39 3.44
CA THR A 60 -5.28 2.01 3.40
C THR A 60 -6.06 1.75 2.11
N VAL A 61 -5.96 0.51 1.61
CA VAL A 61 -6.71 0.02 0.45
C VAL A 61 -7.47 -1.25 0.81
N THR A 62 -8.58 -1.48 0.12
CA THR A 62 -9.42 -2.67 0.31
C THR A 62 -8.93 -3.82 -0.54
N SER A 63 -9.17 -5.06 -0.11
CA SER A 63 -8.79 -6.26 -0.87
C SER A 63 -9.53 -6.30 -2.21
N LYS A 64 -10.78 -5.81 -2.25
CA LYS A 64 -11.55 -5.62 -3.49
C LYS A 64 -10.79 -4.77 -4.51
N PHE A 65 -10.20 -3.64 -4.09
CA PHE A 65 -9.41 -2.79 -4.99
C PHE A 65 -8.23 -3.54 -5.60
N LEU A 66 -7.56 -4.40 -4.81
CA LEU A 66 -6.43 -5.20 -5.26
C LEU A 66 -6.83 -6.42 -6.12
N SER A 67 -8.03 -6.94 -5.94
CA SER A 67 -8.57 -8.06 -6.74
C SER A 67 -9.20 -7.62 -8.06
N THR A 68 -9.59 -6.35 -8.20
CA THR A 68 -10.30 -5.89 -9.41
C THR A 68 -9.30 -5.48 -10.49
N ASN A 69 -9.48 -5.98 -11.72
CA ASN A 69 -8.89 -5.38 -12.91
C ASN A 69 -9.76 -4.20 -13.34
N THR A 70 -9.30 -2.98 -13.11
CA THR A 70 -9.98 -1.78 -13.64
C THR A 70 -9.42 -1.48 -15.02
N GLU A 71 -10.21 -1.82 -16.06
CA GLU A 71 -9.80 -1.69 -17.48
C GLU A 71 -10.12 -0.33 -18.11
N SER A 72 -10.95 0.51 -17.48
CA SER A 72 -11.39 1.77 -18.07
C SER A 72 -10.60 2.97 -17.55
N THR A 73 -9.74 3.54 -18.41
CA THR A 73 -8.90 4.73 -18.14
C THR A 73 -9.71 5.97 -17.75
N ASN A 74 -10.99 6.05 -18.16
CA ASN A 74 -11.87 7.20 -17.90
C ASN A 74 -12.87 7.00 -16.75
N ALA A 75 -12.92 5.80 -16.14
CA ALA A 75 -13.81 5.56 -15.02
C ALA A 75 -13.36 6.36 -13.78
N PRO A 76 -14.32 6.85 -12.98
CA PRO A 76 -13.99 7.50 -11.71
C PRO A 76 -13.31 6.46 -10.81
N SER A 77 -12.12 6.79 -10.32
CA SER A 77 -11.35 5.91 -9.43
C SER A 77 -10.82 6.70 -8.22
N PRO A 78 -11.71 7.01 -7.26
CA PRO A 78 -11.33 7.74 -6.04
C PRO A 78 -10.26 7.00 -5.23
N MET A 79 -10.34 5.67 -5.19
CA MET A 79 -9.34 4.84 -4.48
C MET A 79 -7.98 4.87 -5.16
N LEU A 80 -7.92 4.92 -6.50
CA LEU A 80 -6.64 5.11 -7.18
C LEU A 80 -6.09 6.51 -6.91
N LEU A 81 -6.94 7.53 -6.95
CA LEU A 81 -6.56 8.92 -6.70
C LEU A 81 -6.05 9.14 -5.26
N SER A 82 -6.57 8.40 -4.26
CA SER A 82 -6.11 8.49 -2.87
C SER A 82 -4.66 8.02 -2.67
N LEU A 83 -4.10 7.26 -3.63
CA LEU A 83 -2.70 6.81 -3.63
C LEU A 83 -1.73 7.91 -4.06
N LYS A 84 -2.23 9.01 -4.64
CA LYS A 84 -1.41 10.13 -5.08
C LYS A 84 -0.64 10.72 -3.88
N GLY A 85 0.69 10.75 -4.00
CA GLY A 85 1.58 11.30 -2.97
C GLY A 85 1.79 10.40 -1.73
N LYS A 86 1.20 9.20 -1.70
CA LYS A 86 1.38 8.25 -0.59
C LYS A 86 2.72 7.53 -0.69
N ARG A 87 3.26 7.17 0.47
CA ARG A 87 4.54 6.44 0.66
C ARG A 87 4.32 5.05 1.24
N LEU A 88 3.25 4.87 2.02
CA LEU A 88 2.83 3.59 2.53
C LEU A 88 1.38 3.34 2.15
N VAL A 89 1.16 2.20 1.50
CA VAL A 89 -0.16 1.72 1.11
C VAL A 89 -0.37 0.39 1.81
N VAL A 90 -1.38 0.29 2.66
CA VAL A 90 -1.61 -0.91 3.47
C VAL A 90 -2.96 -1.54 3.14
N ASN A 91 -2.96 -2.85 2.93
CA ASN A 91 -4.17 -3.65 2.98
C ASN A 91 -4.14 -4.48 4.27
N PRO A 92 -4.87 -4.07 5.33
CA PRO A 92 -4.81 -4.71 6.63
C PRO A 92 -5.55 -6.06 6.69
N GLU A 93 -6.24 -6.44 5.62
CA GLU A 93 -7.07 -7.65 5.54
C GLU A 93 -6.81 -8.41 4.24
N THR A 94 -6.43 -9.69 4.34
CA THR A 94 -6.62 -10.65 3.26
C THR A 94 -8.03 -11.21 3.33
N ASN A 95 -8.82 -10.97 2.28
CA ASN A 95 -10.06 -11.70 2.05
C ASN A 95 -9.76 -12.93 1.19
N GLU A 96 -10.70 -13.87 1.10
CA GLU A 96 -10.57 -15.08 0.27
C GLU A 96 -10.43 -14.79 -1.24
N SER A 97 -10.74 -13.57 -1.68
CA SER A 97 -10.59 -13.17 -3.08
C SER A 97 -9.11 -13.06 -3.46
N PRO A 98 -8.66 -13.74 -4.54
CA PRO A 98 -7.27 -13.66 -4.97
C PRO A 98 -6.92 -12.24 -5.41
N TYR A 99 -5.69 -11.82 -5.14
CA TYR A 99 -5.17 -10.56 -5.66
C TYR A 99 -4.93 -10.66 -7.16
N SER A 100 -5.24 -9.59 -7.89
CA SER A 100 -4.93 -9.51 -9.31
C SER A 100 -3.46 -9.16 -9.50
N SER A 101 -2.71 -10.07 -10.13
CA SER A 101 -1.30 -9.85 -10.45
C SER A 101 -1.09 -8.65 -11.38
N SER A 102 -2.01 -8.39 -12.31
CA SER A 102 -1.99 -7.21 -13.18
C SER A 102 -2.22 -5.93 -12.38
N THR A 103 -3.15 -5.91 -11.43
CA THR A 103 -3.37 -4.74 -10.58
C THR A 103 -2.15 -4.46 -9.71
N LEU A 104 -1.60 -5.47 -9.04
CA LEU A 104 -0.39 -5.32 -8.22
C LEU A 104 0.81 -4.83 -9.02
N LYS A 105 1.05 -5.42 -10.21
CA LYS A 105 2.12 -4.98 -11.14
C LYS A 105 1.91 -3.54 -11.56
N ARG A 106 0.69 -3.16 -11.91
CA ARG A 106 0.36 -1.78 -12.32
C ARG A 106 0.67 -0.79 -11.19
N LEU A 107 0.31 -1.11 -9.95
CA LEU A 107 0.58 -0.23 -8.80
C LEU A 107 2.08 -0.09 -8.48
N CYS A 108 2.90 -1.09 -8.81
CA CYS A 108 4.36 -1.08 -8.60
C CYS A 108 5.17 -0.72 -9.86
N GLY A 109 4.50 -0.56 -11.01
CA GLY A 109 5.14 -0.52 -12.33
C GLY A 109 5.91 0.76 -12.63
N GLY A 110 5.66 1.83 -11.86
CA GLY A 110 6.30 3.14 -12.05
C GLY A 110 5.71 3.96 -13.21
N ASP A 111 4.77 3.39 -13.96
CA ASP A 111 4.04 4.10 -15.00
C ASP A 111 3.02 5.09 -14.41
N PRO A 112 2.75 6.22 -15.09
CA PRO A 112 1.72 7.15 -14.65
C PRO A 112 0.32 6.53 -14.66
N HIS A 113 -0.42 6.77 -13.59
CA HIS A 113 -1.84 6.45 -13.47
C HIS A 113 -2.67 7.68 -13.78
N VAL A 114 -3.73 7.48 -14.56
CA VAL A 114 -4.76 8.48 -14.82
C VAL A 114 -5.99 8.14 -13.98
N ALA A 115 -6.45 9.09 -13.17
CA ALA A 115 -7.63 8.93 -12.34
C ALA A 115 -8.36 10.27 -12.12
N ARG A 116 -9.64 10.18 -11.75
CA ARG A 116 -10.48 11.31 -11.35
C ARG A 116 -11.39 10.93 -10.20
N ASN A 117 -11.82 11.93 -9.44
CA ASN A 117 -12.81 11.72 -8.39
C ASN A 117 -14.23 11.54 -8.97
N LEU A 118 -15.14 10.99 -8.17
CA LEU A 118 -16.58 10.95 -8.50
C LEU A 118 -17.08 12.38 -8.73
N TYR A 119 -17.92 12.55 -9.75
CA TYR A 119 -18.51 13.84 -10.16
C TYR A 119 -17.49 14.96 -10.49
N SER A 120 -16.23 14.62 -10.75
CA SER A 120 -15.21 15.58 -11.16
C SER A 120 -14.81 15.40 -12.63
N ALA A 121 -14.70 16.52 -13.34
CA ALA A 121 -14.11 16.61 -14.67
C ALA A 121 -12.58 16.76 -14.62
N ASN A 122 -12.00 16.97 -13.42
CA ASN A 122 -10.56 17.11 -13.25
C ASN A 122 -9.89 15.72 -13.28
N ILE A 123 -9.25 15.43 -14.41
CA ILE A 123 -8.46 14.23 -14.62
C ILE A 123 -7.02 14.51 -14.19
N GLN A 124 -6.47 13.64 -13.35
CA GLN A 124 -5.12 13.77 -12.83
C GLN A 124 -4.25 12.61 -13.30
N SER A 125 -3.03 12.93 -13.71
CA SER A 125 -1.96 11.95 -13.96
C SER A 125 -0.94 12.00 -12.82
N PHE A 126 -0.54 10.84 -12.30
CA PHE A 126 0.47 10.74 -11.23
C PHE A 126 1.11 9.36 -11.20
N VAL A 127 2.35 9.28 -10.72
CA VAL A 127 3.04 8.01 -10.47
C VAL A 127 2.82 7.60 -9.01
N ILE A 128 2.54 6.32 -8.77
CA ILE A 128 2.45 5.79 -7.42
C ILE A 128 3.85 5.67 -6.84
N MET A 129 4.04 6.28 -5.67
CA MET A 129 5.32 6.27 -4.96
C MET A 129 5.27 5.44 -3.67
N GLY A 130 4.13 4.84 -3.35
CA GLY A 130 3.92 4.12 -2.11
C GLY A 130 4.34 2.66 -2.19
N ARG A 131 5.06 2.17 -1.18
CA ARG A 131 5.29 0.74 -0.97
C ARG A 131 4.02 0.08 -0.44
N ILE A 132 3.70 -1.09 -0.98
CA ILE A 132 2.47 -1.82 -0.64
C ILE A 132 2.79 -2.87 0.43
N PHE A 133 2.03 -2.85 1.51
CA PHE A 133 2.04 -3.85 2.57
C PHE A 133 0.70 -4.58 2.60
N LEU A 134 0.74 -5.91 2.53
CA LEU A 134 -0.43 -6.78 2.56
C LEU A 134 -0.38 -7.61 3.83
N ALA A 135 -1.47 -7.65 4.58
CA ALA A 135 -1.56 -8.40 5.82
C ALA A 135 -2.36 -9.69 5.60
N GLY A 136 -1.72 -10.83 5.87
CA GLY A 136 -2.32 -12.15 5.76
C GLY A 136 -2.32 -12.93 7.07
N ASN A 137 -3.22 -13.92 7.15
CA ASN A 137 -3.19 -14.95 8.18
C ASN A 137 -2.56 -16.24 7.65
#